data_AF-A0A0D0PUR9-F1
#
_entry.id   AF-A0A0D0PUR9-F1
#
_cell.length_a   1.000
_cell.length_b   1.000
_cell.length_c   1.000
_cell.angle_alpha   90.00
_cell.angle_beta   90.00
_cell.angle_gamma   90.00
#
_symmetry.space_group_name_H-M   'P 1'
#
loop_
_entity.id
_entity.type
_entity.pdbx_description
1 polymer ?
#
loop_
_entity_poly.entity_id
_entity_poly.type
_entity_poly.pdbx_seq_one_letter_code
_entity_poly.pdbx_strand_id
1 'polypeptide(L)'
;MTTAKEIMHPGAQCVTGEQTLADAARIMRERDVGALPICDENMKLLGIVTDRDIVLRCVADGRDPSGVKCVELALGRPMVIEEDEDASLVLEVMEDHRVRRLPVINHPDHQLVGMISEADIARHLPQERLAEFVTAVTR
;
A
#
# COMPACT_ATOMS: atom_id res chain seq x y z
N MET A 1 -19.05 13.44 -5.05
CA MET A 1 -18.32 12.49 -4.19
C MET A 1 -16.99 12.26 -4.88
N THR A 2 -15.90 12.45 -4.16
CA THR A 2 -14.55 12.31 -4.72
C THR A 2 -14.18 10.84 -4.60
N THR A 3 -13.81 10.19 -5.70
CA THR A 3 -13.55 8.75 -5.70
C THR A 3 -12.08 8.43 -5.42
N ALA A 4 -11.80 7.18 -5.06
CA ALA A 4 -10.45 6.65 -4.90
C ALA A 4 -9.58 6.91 -6.14
N LYS A 5 -10.12 6.72 -7.34
CA LYS A 5 -9.46 7.00 -8.62
C LYS A 5 -8.99 8.45 -8.77
N GLU A 6 -9.73 9.40 -8.22
CA GLU A 6 -9.41 10.83 -8.32
C GLU A 6 -8.29 11.27 -7.37
N ILE A 7 -8.05 10.51 -6.29
CA ILE A 7 -7.07 10.85 -5.25
C ILE A 7 -5.86 9.91 -5.18
N MET A 8 -5.88 8.80 -5.93
CA MET A 8 -4.78 7.83 -5.97
C MET A 8 -3.57 8.33 -6.75
N HIS A 9 -2.41 7.73 -6.46
CA HIS A 9 -1.28 7.73 -7.38
C HIS A 9 -1.47 6.61 -8.39
N PRO A 10 -1.75 6.91 -9.68
CA PRO A 10 -1.94 5.89 -10.70
C PRO A 10 -0.61 5.23 -11.09
N GLY A 11 -0.68 4.03 -11.66
CA GLY A 11 0.51 3.35 -12.19
C GLY A 11 1.50 2.96 -11.10
N ALA A 12 0.99 2.59 -9.92
CA ALA A 12 1.79 2.17 -8.80
C ALA A 12 2.74 1.02 -9.19
N GLN A 13 4.04 1.24 -9.02
CA GLN A 13 5.05 0.22 -9.25
C GLN A 13 4.85 -0.92 -8.28
N CYS A 14 4.59 -2.12 -8.80
CA CYS A 14 4.60 -3.36 -8.04
C CYS A 14 5.94 -4.08 -8.18
N VAL A 15 6.19 -4.99 -7.25
CA VAL A 15 7.21 -6.04 -7.36
C VAL A 15 6.54 -7.39 -7.61
N THR A 16 7.26 -8.33 -8.19
CA THR A 16 6.79 -9.73 -8.24
C THR A 16 7.09 -10.44 -6.93
N GLY A 17 6.37 -11.53 -6.66
CA GLY A 17 6.63 -12.37 -5.49
C GLY A 17 8.04 -12.96 -5.45
N GLU A 18 8.67 -13.12 -6.61
CA GLU A 18 9.99 -13.74 -6.78
C GLU A 18 11.16 -12.76 -6.58
N GLN A 19 10.92 -11.45 -6.68
CA GLN A 19 11.93 -10.45 -6.39
C GLN A 19 12.35 -10.50 -4.91
N THR A 20 13.61 -10.14 -4.64
CA THR A 20 14.13 -10.16 -3.28
C THR A 20 13.67 -8.95 -2.47
N LEU A 21 13.72 -9.05 -1.15
CA LEU A 21 13.48 -7.87 -0.29
C LEU A 21 14.50 -6.76 -0.55
N ALA A 22 15.74 -7.10 -0.94
CA ALA A 22 16.73 -6.13 -1.35
C ALA A 22 16.31 -5.37 -2.63
N ASP A 23 15.70 -6.05 -3.61
CA ASP A 23 15.16 -5.41 -4.80
C ASP A 23 14.00 -4.46 -4.44
N ALA A 24 13.07 -4.93 -3.61
CA ALA A 24 11.98 -4.09 -3.10
C ALA A 24 12.50 -2.86 -2.36
N ALA A 25 13.49 -3.01 -1.48
CA ALA A 25 14.09 -1.88 -0.75
C ALA A 25 14.77 -0.86 -1.69
N ARG A 26 15.40 -1.30 -2.78
CA ARG A 26 15.97 -0.39 -3.78
C ARG A 26 14.89 0.40 -4.50
N ILE A 27 13.81 -0.27 -4.92
CA ILE A 27 12.66 0.39 -5.56
C ILE A 27 12.00 1.39 -4.60
N MET A 28 11.82 1.00 -3.34
CA MET A 28 11.33 1.89 -2.27
C MET A 28 12.18 3.17 -2.18
N ARG A 29 13.51 3.04 -2.18
CA ARG A 29 14.44 4.19 -2.16
C ARG A 29 14.34 5.04 -3.42
N GLU A 30 14.30 4.40 -4.60
CA GLU A 30 14.27 5.09 -5.89
C GLU A 30 12.98 5.85 -6.13
N ARG A 31 11.86 5.34 -5.58
CA ARG A 31 10.53 5.93 -5.72
C ARG A 31 10.10 6.79 -4.53
N ASP A 32 10.92 6.84 -3.48
CA ASP A 32 10.61 7.51 -2.21
C ASP A 32 9.29 7.01 -1.58
N VAL A 33 9.12 5.69 -1.52
CA VAL A 33 7.93 5.02 -0.96
C VAL A 33 8.31 3.99 0.10
N GLY A 34 7.49 3.87 1.15
CA GLY A 34 7.72 2.90 2.24
C GLY A 34 6.93 1.58 2.09
N ALA A 35 6.19 1.41 1.01
CA ALA A 35 5.41 0.19 0.74
C ALA A 35 5.33 -0.09 -0.76
N LEU A 36 5.39 -1.36 -1.13
CA LEU A 36 5.23 -1.82 -2.50
C LEU A 36 4.19 -2.93 -2.56
N PRO A 37 3.20 -2.82 -3.45
CA PRO A 37 2.32 -3.93 -3.76
C PRO A 37 3.11 -5.05 -4.45
N ILE A 38 2.72 -6.29 -4.15
CA ILE A 38 3.25 -7.50 -4.77
C ILE A 38 2.19 -7.99 -5.72
N CYS A 39 2.51 -8.11 -7.02
CA CYS A 39 1.57 -8.55 -8.04
C CYS A 39 2.08 -9.77 -8.81
N ASP A 40 1.15 -10.49 -9.44
CA ASP A 40 1.47 -11.46 -10.48
C ASP A 40 1.69 -10.77 -11.84
N GLU A 41 1.94 -11.57 -12.89
CA GLU A 41 2.16 -11.10 -14.26
C GLU A 41 0.95 -10.36 -14.86
N ASN A 42 -0.24 -10.54 -14.30
CA ASN A 42 -1.49 -9.91 -14.74
C ASN A 42 -1.89 -8.72 -13.86
N MET A 43 -0.96 -8.17 -13.06
CA MET A 43 -1.21 -7.09 -12.09
C MET A 43 -2.21 -7.46 -10.99
N LYS A 44 -2.54 -8.75 -10.79
CA LYS A 44 -3.36 -9.15 -9.66
C LYS A 44 -2.56 -9.03 -8.39
N LEU A 45 -3.16 -8.36 -7.40
CA LEU A 45 -2.52 -8.12 -6.13
C LEU A 45 -2.43 -9.42 -5.31
N LEU A 46 -1.21 -9.80 -4.97
CA LEU A 46 -0.89 -10.95 -4.13
C LEU A 46 -0.66 -10.55 -2.67
N GLY A 47 -0.20 -9.32 -2.44
CA GLY A 47 0.15 -8.83 -1.11
C GLY A 47 0.78 -7.45 -1.13
N ILE A 48 1.31 -7.03 0.01
CA ILE A 48 2.08 -5.79 0.15
C ILE A 48 3.30 -6.08 1.01
N VAL A 49 4.42 -5.43 0.70
CA VAL A 49 5.63 -5.43 1.53
C VAL A 49 5.98 -4.00 1.92
N THR A 50 6.30 -3.79 3.20
CA THR A 50 6.68 -2.48 3.73
C THR A 50 8.14 -2.46 4.21
N ASP A 51 8.72 -1.27 4.32
CA ASP A 51 10.02 -1.07 4.98
C ASP A 51 10.07 -1.69 6.38
N ARG A 52 8.97 -1.55 7.14
CA ARG A 52 8.79 -2.14 8.47
C ARG A 52 8.80 -3.67 8.43
N ASP A 53 8.18 -4.29 7.42
CA ASP A 53 8.26 -5.75 7.24
C ASP A 53 9.71 -6.19 7.03
N ILE A 54 10.45 -5.50 6.15
CA ILE A 54 11.85 -5.82 5.88
C ILE A 54 12.68 -5.71 7.15
N VAL A 55 12.52 -4.63 7.91
CA VAL A 55 13.29 -4.39 9.14
C VAL A 55 12.91 -5.40 10.23
N LEU A 56 11.62 -5.60 10.50
CA LEU A 56 11.18 -6.38 11.66
C LEU A 56 11.09 -7.89 11.42
N ARG A 57 10.96 -8.34 10.17
CA ARG A 57 10.68 -9.76 9.83
C ARG A 57 11.73 -10.39 8.91
N CYS A 58 12.75 -9.63 8.53
CA CYS A 58 13.93 -10.15 7.85
C CYS A 58 15.20 -9.76 8.60
N VAL A 59 15.45 -8.46 8.74
CA VAL A 59 16.70 -7.96 9.35
C VAL A 59 16.78 -8.32 10.83
N ALA A 60 15.70 -8.09 11.60
CA ALA A 60 15.66 -8.44 13.02
C ALA A 60 15.82 -9.94 13.29
N ASP A 61 15.41 -10.78 12.34
CA ASP A 61 15.57 -12.24 12.39
C ASP A 61 16.97 -12.70 11.92
N GLY A 62 17.87 -11.77 11.59
CA GLY A 62 19.24 -12.07 11.13
C GLY A 62 19.32 -12.64 9.71
N ARG A 63 18.26 -12.50 8.90
CA ARG A 63 18.20 -12.99 7.52
C ARG A 63 18.76 -11.93 6.56
N ASP A 64 19.45 -12.37 5.50
CA ASP A 64 19.92 -11.48 4.42
C ASP A 64 18.75 -11.15 3.46
N PRO A 65 18.35 -9.87 3.33
CA PRO A 65 17.29 -9.45 2.42
C PRO A 65 17.53 -9.82 0.95
N SER A 66 18.78 -10.06 0.55
CA SER A 66 19.16 -10.47 -0.80
C SER A 66 18.82 -11.93 -1.09
N GLY A 67 18.57 -12.74 -0.07
CA GLY A 67 18.21 -14.16 -0.18
C GLY A 67 16.75 -14.46 0.15
N VAL A 68 15.95 -13.45 0.51
CA VAL A 68 14.54 -13.60 0.91
C VAL A 68 13.64 -13.00 -0.16
N LYS A 69 12.66 -13.77 -0.62
CA LYS A 69 11.69 -13.33 -1.63
C LYS A 69 10.57 -12.50 -1.02
N CYS A 70 10.02 -11.57 -1.78
CA CYS A 70 8.91 -10.71 -1.35
C CYS A 70 7.68 -11.51 -0.91
N VAL A 71 7.35 -12.59 -1.63
CA VAL A 71 6.22 -13.46 -1.29
C VAL A 71 6.34 -14.11 0.09
N GLU A 72 7.55 -14.30 0.62
CA GLU A 72 7.75 -14.86 1.96
C GLU A 72 7.32 -13.90 3.07
N LEU A 73 7.33 -12.59 2.80
CA LEU A 73 6.86 -11.58 3.75
C LEU A 73 5.46 -11.04 3.42
N ALA A 74 4.90 -11.39 2.26
CA ALA A 74 3.53 -11.08 1.91
C ALA A 74 2.56 -11.79 2.88
N LEU A 75 2.14 -11.11 3.95
CA LEU A 75 1.17 -11.66 4.89
C LEU A 75 -0.24 -11.21 4.55
N GLY A 76 -1.14 -12.19 4.57
CA GLY A 76 -2.58 -11.96 4.59
C GLY A 76 -3.15 -11.49 3.25
N ARG A 77 -4.46 -11.21 3.28
CA ARG A 77 -5.12 -10.48 2.19
C ARG A 77 -4.88 -9.00 2.45
N PRO A 78 -4.19 -8.28 1.55
CA PRO A 78 -4.06 -6.84 1.71
C PRO A 78 -5.45 -6.21 1.72
N MET A 79 -5.65 -5.24 2.61
CA MET A 79 -6.83 -4.38 2.51
C MET A 79 -6.69 -3.57 1.22
N VAL A 80 -7.73 -3.55 0.40
CA VAL A 80 -7.79 -2.86 -0.89
C VAL A 80 -9.03 -1.98 -0.93
N ILE A 81 -9.02 -1.03 -1.85
CA ILE A 81 -10.19 -0.21 -2.18
C ILE A 81 -10.43 -0.29 -3.70
N GLU A 82 -11.69 -0.32 -4.13
CA GLU A 82 -12.05 -0.25 -5.55
C GLU A 82 -11.96 1.20 -6.05
N GLU A 83 -11.60 1.37 -7.32
CA GLU A 83 -11.28 2.70 -7.87
C GLU A 83 -12.47 3.68 -7.88
N ASP A 84 -13.70 3.18 -7.89
CA ASP A 84 -14.95 3.96 -7.91
C ASP A 84 -15.54 4.20 -6.51
N GLU A 85 -14.96 3.63 -5.46
CA GLU A 85 -15.38 3.86 -4.07
C GLU A 85 -15.07 5.30 -3.61
N ASP A 86 -15.87 5.80 -2.67
CA ASP A 86 -15.75 7.16 -2.16
C ASP A 86 -14.52 7.34 -1.25
N ALA A 87 -13.88 8.52 -1.33
CA ALA A 87 -12.74 8.87 -0.50
C ALA A 87 -13.01 8.78 1.02
N SER A 88 -14.26 8.96 1.46
CA SER A 88 -14.65 8.76 2.86
C SER A 88 -14.51 7.30 3.30
N LEU A 89 -14.81 6.34 2.43
CA LEU A 89 -14.62 4.92 2.71
C LEU A 89 -13.14 4.55 2.76
N VAL A 90 -12.30 5.15 1.89
CA VAL A 90 -10.84 4.96 1.95
C VAL A 90 -10.32 5.31 3.35
N LEU A 91 -10.78 6.45 3.90
CA LEU A 91 -10.41 6.90 5.24
C LEU A 91 -10.86 5.91 6.31
N GLU A 92 -12.13 5.49 6.28
CA GLU A 92 -12.69 4.52 7.23
C GLU A 92 -11.91 3.20 7.22
N VAL A 93 -11.58 2.66 6.04
CA VAL A 93 -10.77 1.44 5.91
C VAL A 93 -9.36 1.63 6.48
N MET A 94 -8.73 2.79 6.27
CA MET A 94 -7.41 3.09 6.84
C MET A 94 -7.46 3.13 8.38
N GLU A 95 -8.50 3.74 8.95
CA GLU A 95 -8.68 3.86 10.41
C GLU A 95 -8.98 2.51 11.07
N ASP A 96 -9.95 1.76 10.53
CA ASP A 96 -10.39 0.47 11.08
C ASP A 96 -9.28 -0.58 11.05
N HIS A 97 -8.49 -0.59 9.98
CA HIS A 97 -7.41 -1.56 9.79
C HIS A 97 -6.05 -1.04 10.25
N ARG A 98 -5.96 0.22 10.69
CA ARG A 98 -4.71 0.90 11.10
C ARG A 98 -3.61 0.81 10.05
N VAL A 99 -4.00 0.99 8.79
CA VAL A 99 -3.09 0.99 7.64
C VAL A 99 -2.98 2.40 7.08
N ARG A 100 -1.76 2.78 6.68
CA ARG A 100 -1.48 4.13 6.16
C ARG A 100 -1.56 4.23 4.64
N ARG A 101 -1.70 3.09 3.97
CA ARG A 101 -1.69 2.97 2.51
C ARG A 101 -2.65 1.86 2.10
N LEU A 102 -3.38 2.09 1.03
CA LEU A 102 -4.29 1.14 0.41
C LEU A 102 -3.96 1.00 -1.07
N PRO A 103 -3.75 -0.23 -1.56
CA PRO A 103 -3.80 -0.54 -2.98
C PRO A 103 -5.20 -0.27 -3.53
N VAL A 104 -5.25 0.38 -4.70
CA VAL A 104 -6.48 0.60 -5.45
C VAL A 104 -6.57 -0.41 -6.57
N ILE A 105 -7.70 -1.08 -6.67
CA ILE A 105 -7.96 -2.11 -7.67
C ILE A 105 -9.10 -1.71 -8.61
N ASN A 106 -9.11 -2.26 -9.82
CA ASN A 106 -10.25 -2.14 -10.73
C ASN A 106 -11.25 -3.28 -10.55
N HIS A 107 -12.47 -3.03 -11.02
CA HIS A 107 -13.51 -4.03 -11.21
C HIS A 107 -13.78 -4.19 -12.72
N PRO A 108 -14.03 -5.41 -13.25
CA PRO A 108 -14.11 -6.70 -12.55
C PRO A 108 -12.79 -7.47 -12.42
N ASP A 109 -11.70 -6.98 -13.03
CA ASP A 109 -10.49 -7.77 -13.22
C ASP A 109 -9.62 -7.92 -11.96
N HIS A 110 -9.87 -7.10 -10.93
CA HIS A 110 -9.18 -7.12 -9.64
C HIS A 110 -7.67 -6.86 -9.79
N GLN A 111 -7.32 -6.00 -10.73
CA GLN A 111 -5.95 -5.59 -11.01
C GLN A 111 -5.60 -4.32 -10.23
N LEU A 112 -4.37 -4.25 -9.75
CA LEU A 112 -3.83 -3.04 -9.15
C LEU A 112 -3.76 -1.92 -10.21
N VAL A 113 -4.40 -0.78 -9.91
CA VAL A 113 -4.38 0.41 -10.76
C VAL A 113 -3.72 1.63 -10.11
N GLY A 114 -3.56 1.61 -8.79
CA GLY A 114 -2.91 2.68 -8.06
C GLY A 114 -2.69 2.39 -6.58
N MET A 115 -2.21 3.39 -5.87
CA MET A 115 -2.04 3.38 -4.42
C MET A 115 -2.56 4.70 -3.85
N ILE A 116 -3.22 4.65 -2.70
CA ILE A 116 -3.57 5.83 -1.90
C ILE A 116 -2.80 5.74 -0.59
N SER A 117 -2.15 6.84 -0.20
CA SER A 117 -1.64 7.01 1.15
C SER A 117 -2.55 7.92 1.97
N GLU A 118 -2.47 7.79 3.28
CA GLU A 118 -3.14 8.71 4.20
C GLU A 118 -2.78 10.19 3.89
N ALA A 119 -1.53 10.46 3.50
CA ALA A 119 -1.09 11.80 3.13
C ALA A 119 -1.81 12.33 1.88
N ASP A 120 -2.24 11.45 0.98
CA ASP A 120 -3.03 11.84 -0.20
C ASP A 120 -4.46 12.19 0.22
N ILE A 121 -5.05 11.43 1.13
CA ILE A 121 -6.37 11.72 1.71
C ILE A 121 -6.34 13.08 2.43
N ALA A 122 -5.33 13.35 3.25
CA ALA A 122 -5.19 14.63 3.97
C ALA A 122 -5.23 15.86 3.04
N ARG A 123 -4.75 15.75 1.80
CA ARG A 123 -4.75 16.86 0.83
C ARG A 123 -6.12 17.09 0.18
N HIS A 124 -7.00 16.10 0.21
CA HIS A 124 -8.30 16.13 -0.44
C HIS A 124 -9.46 16.17 0.56
N LEU A 125 -9.20 15.99 1.86
CA LEU A 125 -10.20 16.12 2.92
C LEU A 125 -10.61 17.58 3.15
N PRO A 126 -11.90 17.83 3.41
CA PRO A 126 -12.36 19.09 4.01
C PRO A 126 -11.63 19.36 5.34
N GLN A 127 -11.39 20.65 5.66
CA GLN A 127 -10.64 21.03 6.87
C GLN A 127 -11.22 20.44 8.16
N GLU A 128 -12.54 20.27 8.21
CA GLU A 128 -13.25 19.74 9.38
C GLU A 128 -12.87 18.28 9.67
N ARG A 129 -12.60 17.48 8.63
CA ARG A 129 -12.24 16.05 8.73
C ARG A 129 -10.74 15.84 8.90
N LEU A 130 -9.91 16.82 8.53
CA LEU A 130 -8.45 16.72 8.63
C LEU A 130 -7.97 16.60 10.09
N ALA A 131 -8.59 17.32 11.02
CA ALA A 131 -8.21 17.28 12.44
C ALA A 131 -8.53 15.93 13.10
N GLU A 132 -9.69 15.35 12.77
CA GLU A 132 -10.09 14.00 13.20
C GLU A 132 -9.10 12.96 12.67
N PHE A 133 -8.80 13.06 11.38
CA PHE A 133 -7.89 12.14 10.70
C PHE A 133 -6.49 12.14 11.31
N VAL A 134 -5.83 13.29 11.44
CA VAL A 134 -4.49 13.38 12.04
C VAL A 134 -4.45 12.74 13.44
N THR A 135 -5.55 12.84 14.20
CA THR A 135 -5.66 12.21 15.52
C THR A 135 -5.78 10.68 15.42
N ALA A 136 -6.48 10.15 14.42
CA ALA A 136 -6.71 8.72 14.24
C ALA A 136 -5.45 7.95 13.83
N VAL A 137 -4.60 8.53 12.97
CA VAL A 137 -3.47 7.83 12.34
C VAL A 137 -2.10 8.09 13.00
N THR A 138 -2.03 9.03 13.94
CA THR A 138 -0.83 9.29 14.76
C THR A 138 -0.67 8.29 15.93
N ARG A 139 -1.57 7.31 16.09
CA ARG A 139 -1.54 6.30 17.17
C ARG A 139 -0.93 4.96 16.77
#